data_AF-A0A498KN05-F1
#
_entry.id   AF-A0A498KN05-F1
#
_cell.length_a   1.000
_cell.length_b   1.000
_cell.length_c   1.000
_cell.angle_alpha   90.00
_cell.angle_beta   90.00
_cell.angle_gamma   90.00
#
_symmetry.space_group_name_H-M   'P 1'
#
loop_
_entity.id
_entity.type
_entity.pdbx_description
1 polymer ?
#
loop_
_entity_poly.entity_id
_entity_poly.type
_entity_poly.pdbx_seq_one_letter_code
_entity_poly.pdbx_strand_id
1 'polypeptide(L)'
;MAGAEVEELVVHLEKSMDLSNMEQGIKLVGTALANKTLNKWGVRNILRYSWNEMGEVEIKWVKDNTFIITVNDESTAAKIID
;
A
#
# COMPACT_ATOMS: atom_id res chain seq x y z
N MET A 1 -34.39 25.42 27.98
CA MET A 1 -33.47 25.61 26.84
C MET A 1 -32.43 24.51 26.96
N ALA A 2 -32.61 23.43 26.20
CA ALA A 2 -31.77 22.24 26.27
C ALA A 2 -30.41 22.53 25.62
N GLY A 3 -29.35 22.10 26.29
CA GLY A 3 -27.97 22.43 25.97
C GLY A 3 -27.57 22.05 24.56
N ALA A 4 -26.68 22.86 23.98
CA ALA A 4 -25.99 22.53 22.74
C ALA A 4 -25.23 21.21 22.95
N GLU A 5 -25.68 20.14 22.32
CA GLU A 5 -24.87 18.94 22.11
C GLU A 5 -23.68 19.36 21.26
N VAL A 6 -22.52 19.47 21.90
CA VAL A 6 -21.25 19.54 21.19
C VAL A 6 -21.04 18.15 20.60
N GLU A 7 -21.36 17.98 19.33
CA GLU A 7 -20.93 16.79 18.58
C GLU A 7 -19.40 16.77 18.60
N GLU A 8 -18.87 15.85 19.39
CA GLU A 8 -17.44 15.67 19.58
C GLU A 8 -16.82 15.27 18.23
N LEU A 9 -16.00 16.15 17.65
CA LEU A 9 -15.25 15.83 16.45
C LEU A 9 -14.18 14.80 16.81
N VAL A 10 -14.49 13.52 16.60
CA VAL A 10 -13.53 12.43 16.73
C VAL A 10 -12.59 12.46 15.53
N VAL A 11 -11.43 13.11 15.70
CA VAL A 11 -10.34 13.05 14.73
C VAL A 11 -9.66 11.70 14.89
N HIS A 12 -9.90 10.78 13.94
CA HIS A 12 -9.10 9.56 13.80
C HIS A 12 -7.72 9.97 13.29
N LEU A 13 -6.82 10.26 14.21
CA LEU A 13 -5.40 10.32 13.90
C LEU A 13 -4.95 8.88 13.71
N GLU A 14 -5.00 8.40 12.46
CA GLU A 14 -4.26 7.20 12.09
C GLU A 14 -2.84 7.45 12.56
N LYS A 15 -2.43 6.67 13.59
CA LYS A 15 -1.05 6.53 14.04
C LYS A 15 -0.25 6.59 12.77
N SER A 16 0.57 7.64 12.63
CA SER A 16 1.49 7.80 11.51
C SER A 16 1.93 6.41 11.12
N MET A 17 1.38 5.87 10.01
CA MET A 17 2.07 4.76 9.36
C MET A 17 3.48 5.33 9.23
N ASP A 18 4.47 4.61 9.71
CA ASP A 18 5.89 4.98 9.68
C ASP A 18 6.38 5.09 8.21
N LEU A 19 5.70 5.91 7.41
CA LEU A 19 6.00 6.31 6.05
C LEU A 19 7.24 7.20 6.00
N SER A 20 7.78 7.60 7.15
CA SER A 20 9.02 8.39 7.25
C SER A 20 10.23 7.66 6.66
N ASN A 21 10.17 6.34 6.42
CA ASN A 21 11.33 5.55 5.97
C ASN A 21 11.21 4.84 4.59
N MET A 22 10.04 4.74 3.94
CA MET A 22 9.91 3.92 2.71
C MET A 22 10.36 4.60 1.41
N GLU A 23 11.01 5.77 1.45
CA GLU A 23 11.63 6.36 0.24
C GLU A 23 12.92 5.64 -0.19
N GLN A 24 13.59 4.93 0.74
CA GLN A 24 14.88 4.26 0.54
C GLN A 24 14.82 2.73 0.37
N GLY A 25 13.63 2.13 0.39
CA GLY A 25 13.47 0.68 0.20
C GLY A 25 13.79 0.20 -1.22
N ILE A 26 13.97 -1.10 -1.39
CA ILE A 26 14.17 -1.73 -2.70
C ILE A 26 12.88 -1.60 -3.52
N LYS A 27 13.00 -1.11 -4.75
CA LYS A 27 11.87 -0.85 -5.64
C LYS A 27 11.83 -1.89 -6.75
N LEU A 28 10.78 -2.69 -6.75
CA LEU A 28 10.44 -3.59 -7.84
C LEU A 28 9.39 -2.92 -8.73
N VAL A 29 9.49 -3.14 -10.04
CA VAL A 29 8.52 -2.64 -11.02
C VAL A 29 7.86 -3.82 -11.70
N GLY A 30 6.53 -3.92 -11.57
CA GLY A 30 5.73 -4.99 -12.16
C GLY A 30 4.62 -4.45 -13.03
N THR A 31 4.31 -5.14 -14.13
CA THR A 31 3.15 -4.84 -14.98
C THR A 31 2.21 -6.02 -14.99
N ALA A 32 0.95 -5.82 -14.61
CA ALA A 32 -0.06 -6.85 -14.71
C ALA A 32 -0.49 -7.04 -16.17
N LEU A 33 -0.35 -8.26 -16.67
CA LEU A 33 -0.72 -8.64 -18.03
C LEU A 33 -2.23 -8.79 -18.13
N ALA A 34 -2.91 -7.72 -18.55
CA ALA A 34 -4.34 -7.72 -18.77
C ALA A 34 -4.70 -6.82 -19.95
N ASN A 35 -5.68 -7.26 -20.76
CA ASN A 35 -6.16 -6.52 -21.93
C ASN A 35 -7.09 -5.34 -21.57
N LYS A 36 -7.19 -5.01 -20.27
CA LYS A 36 -8.00 -3.92 -19.74
C LYS A 36 -7.29 -3.28 -18.56
N THR A 37 -7.64 -2.04 -18.27
CA THR A 37 -7.22 -1.36 -17.05
C THR A 37 -7.78 -2.07 -15.83
N LEU A 38 -6.91 -2.38 -14.87
CA LEU A 38 -7.31 -3.03 -13.62
C LEU A 38 -7.74 -1.99 -12.58
N ASN A 39 -8.59 -2.42 -11.64
CA ASN A 39 -8.93 -1.60 -10.48
C ASN A 39 -7.70 -1.47 -9.58
N LYS A 40 -7.13 -0.27 -9.52
CA LYS A 40 -5.88 0.04 -8.80
C LYS A 40 -5.94 -0.37 -7.33
N TRP A 41 -7.07 -0.11 -6.66
CA TRP A 41 -7.25 -0.41 -5.24
C TRP A 41 -7.44 -1.92 -5.00
N GLY A 42 -8.19 -2.58 -5.87
CA GLY A 42 -8.36 -4.03 -5.86
C GLY A 42 -7.03 -4.77 -6.03
N VAL A 43 -6.21 -4.36 -7.01
CA VAL A 43 -4.87 -4.95 -7.21
C VAL A 43 -4.00 -4.72 -5.97
N ARG A 44 -3.97 -3.50 -5.44
CA ARG A 44 -3.21 -3.18 -4.21
C ARG A 44 -3.61 -4.08 -3.04
N ASN A 45 -4.90 -4.29 -2.81
CA ASN A 45 -5.37 -5.10 -1.70
C ASN A 45 -5.06 -6.59 -1.86
N ILE A 46 -5.23 -7.12 -3.08
CA ILE A 46 -4.90 -8.52 -3.37
C ILE A 46 -3.41 -8.76 -3.12
N LEU A 47 -2.55 -7.90 -3.68
CA LEU A 47 -1.09 -8.04 -3.50
C LEU A 47 -0.66 -7.87 -2.04
N ARG A 48 -1.22 -6.89 -1.31
CA ARG A 48 -0.97 -6.74 0.13
C ARG A 48 -1.41 -7.96 0.94
N TYR A 49 -2.54 -8.56 0.58
CA TYR A 49 -3.03 -9.76 1.24
C TYR A 49 -2.11 -10.96 0.94
N SER A 50 -1.69 -11.14 -0.31
CA SER A 50 -0.80 -12.22 -0.72
C SER A 50 0.59 -12.16 -0.08
N TRP A 51 1.06 -10.97 0.31
CA TRP A 51 2.38 -10.76 0.91
C TRP A 51 2.32 -10.32 2.38
N ASN A 52 1.19 -10.50 3.06
CA ASN A 52 1.00 -10.06 4.44
C ASN A 52 2.01 -10.68 5.43
N GLU A 53 2.47 -11.91 5.17
CA GLU A 53 3.45 -12.63 5.97
C GLU A 53 4.91 -12.29 5.61
N MET A 54 5.13 -11.57 4.51
CA MET A 54 6.47 -11.23 4.01
C MET A 54 7.02 -9.93 4.61
N GLY A 55 6.25 -9.27 5.47
CA GLY A 55 6.60 -7.99 6.09
C GLY A 55 5.88 -6.81 5.45
N GLU A 56 6.39 -5.60 5.68
CA GLU A 56 5.77 -4.39 5.18
C GLU A 56 6.05 -4.19 3.68
N VAL A 57 4.97 -4.11 2.89
CA VAL A 57 5.02 -3.88 1.45
C VAL A 57 4.19 -2.66 1.07
N GLU A 58 4.83 -1.69 0.41
CA GLU A 58 4.16 -0.55 -0.19
C GLU A 58 3.92 -0.80 -1.67
N ILE A 59 2.73 -0.48 -2.16
CA ILE A 59 2.35 -0.65 -3.57
C ILE A 59 1.81 0.66 -4.09
N LYS A 60 2.49 1.21 -5.10
CA LYS A 60 2.12 2.46 -5.79
C LYS A 60 1.78 2.16 -7.24
N TRP A 61 0.63 2.61 -7.70
CA TRP A 61 0.30 2.61 -9.12
C TRP A 61 1.06 3.73 -9.83
N VAL A 62 1.58 3.45 -11.03
CA VAL A 62 2.31 4.43 -11.84
C VAL A 62 1.50 4.84 -13.07
N LYS A 63 1.26 3.88 -13.97
CA LYS A 63 0.53 4.08 -15.22
C LYS A 63 0.01 2.75 -15.73
N ASP A 64 -1.10 2.76 -16.48
CA ASP A 64 -1.72 1.57 -17.04
C ASP A 64 -1.91 0.48 -15.97
N ASN A 65 -1.35 -0.72 -16.19
CA ASN A 65 -1.31 -1.81 -15.23
C ASN A 65 0.07 -1.97 -14.57
N THR A 66 0.87 -0.89 -14.52
CA THR A 66 2.21 -0.85 -13.93
C THR A 66 2.17 -0.36 -12.48
N PHE A 67 2.86 -1.08 -11.61
CA PHE A 67 2.96 -0.79 -10.19
C PHE A 67 4.43 -0.81 -9.73
N ILE A 68 4.76 0.07 -8.81
CA ILE A 68 5.99 0.02 -8.02
C ILE A 68 5.65 -0.66 -6.71
N ILE A 69 6.44 -1.67 -6.37
CA ILE A 69 6.38 -2.39 -5.11
C ILE A 69 7.66 -2.02 -4.34
N THR A 70 7.51 -1.42 -3.17
CA THR A 70 8.63 -1.05 -2.30
C THR A 70 8.66 -2.00 -1.11
N VAL A 71 9.83 -2.57 -0.85
CA VAL A 71 10.09 -3.47 0.29
C VAL A 71 11.34 -3.04 1.05
N ASN A 72 11.45 -3.49 2.30
CA ASN A 72 12.52 -3.04 3.20
C ASN A 72 13.85 -3.78 3.03
N ASP A 73 13.84 -5.01 2.51
CA ASP A 73 15.03 -5.85 2.38
C ASP A 73 15.03 -6.71 1.11
N GLU A 74 16.24 -7.17 0.74
CA GLU A 74 16.47 -7.96 -0.46
C GLU A 74 15.86 -9.37 -0.37
N SER A 75 15.74 -9.95 0.82
CA SER A 75 15.16 -11.29 0.97
C SER A 75 13.66 -11.26 0.68
N THR A 76 12.97 -10.20 1.10
CA THR A 76 11.56 -9.96 0.75
C THR A 76 11.39 -9.68 -0.74
N ALA A 77 12.30 -8.90 -1.34
CA ALA A 77 12.29 -8.66 -2.78
C ALA A 77 12.45 -9.96 -3.58
N ALA A 78 13.37 -10.83 -3.18
CA ALA A 78 13.59 -12.13 -3.82
C ALA A 78 12.34 -13.02 -3.74
N LYS A 79 11.70 -13.12 -2.56
CA LYS A 79 10.46 -13.89 -2.37
C LYS A 79 9.28 -13.42 -3.20
N ILE A 80 9.27 -12.15 -3.62
CA ILE A 80 8.21 -11.61 -4.50
C ILE A 80 8.47 -11.98 -5.97
N ILE A 81 9.74 -12.15 -6.35
CA ILE A 81 10.16 -12.47 -7.73
C ILE A 81 10.06 -13.98 -8.00
N ASP A 82 10.40 -14.81 -7.01
CA ASP A 82 10.34 -16.28 -7.07
C ASP A 82 8.90 -16.83 -7.00
#